data_AF-A0A9D6IC92-F1
#
_entry.id   AF-A0A9D6IC92-F1
#
_cell.length_a   1.000
_cell.length_b   1.000
_cell.length_c   1.000
_cell.angle_alpha   90.00
_cell.angle_beta   90.00
_cell.angle_gamma   90.00
#
_symmetry.space_group_name_H-M   'P 1'
#
loop_
_entity.id
_entity.type
_entity.pdbx_description
1 polymer ?
#
loop_
_entity_poly.entity_id
_entity_poly.type
_entity_poly.pdbx_seq_one_letter_code
_entity_poly.pdbx_strand_id
1 'polypeptide(L)'
;MSFDFLLLCVGLFAVQGLAAIPWLFAFSRNTFRAQASYYAKLVGGVAAGGLVFALLAGANSDPRFVAIWGRLYTSVLTLQIGIDLFVLTFYLLLTFWPKGGAVALAAYREGVRQPMFWMLTGLGALFMAIAIVIPYFTFGEDLKMVKEITYALTMLFPAAFGVISASISVSEEIEGRTAVTLLSKPINRRDFLLGKFFGITLAGLFMTMLMGWVLIWVVLAKTYYDYSPGITQLPPDPVWVADMMATPFGQTASGGMIRGIGLWASDVSEALPGLVIGFGQVLTLTAVSVALATRMPMVVNLTACLVIYLLGHLAPIMTEVSQRLPLVHFFAQLFELLLPGLANFDVSSAIIRDVPLDPARYATYTLNVALYALTYTAIAMLAGLILFEDRDVA
;
A
#
# COMPACT_ATOMS: atom_id res chain seq x y z
N MET A 1 31.09 -19.19 16.47
CA MET A 1 30.01 -18.20 16.69
C MET A 1 30.63 -16.93 17.25
N SER A 2 30.48 -15.78 16.58
CA SER A 2 31.00 -14.50 17.09
C SER A 2 30.04 -13.91 18.12
N PHE A 3 30.60 -13.34 19.18
CA PHE A 3 29.83 -12.61 20.20
C PHE A 3 29.03 -11.44 19.58
N ASP A 4 29.61 -10.80 18.55
CA ASP A 4 28.98 -9.70 17.81
C ASP A 4 27.69 -10.12 17.10
N PHE A 5 27.61 -11.35 16.57
CA PHE A 5 26.40 -11.86 15.93
C PHE A 5 25.26 -12.06 16.93
N LEU A 6 25.58 -12.57 18.13
CA LEU A 6 24.62 -12.74 19.20
C LEU A 6 24.05 -11.39 19.64
N LEU A 7 24.92 -10.42 19.92
CA LEU A 7 24.51 -9.07 20.31
C LEU A 7 23.63 -8.41 19.26
N LEU A 8 23.99 -8.56 17.97
CA LEU A 8 23.21 -8.02 16.86
C LEU A 8 21.79 -8.61 16.81
N CYS A 9 21.65 -9.94 16.88
CA CYS A 9 20.34 -10.58 16.85
C CYS A 9 19.47 -10.21 18.05
N VAL A 10 20.05 -10.17 19.26
CA VAL A 10 19.34 -9.74 20.47
C VAL A 10 18.88 -8.28 20.34
N GLY A 11 19.76 -7.41 19.83
CA GLY A 11 19.45 -6.00 19.58
C GLY A 11 18.30 -5.81 18.59
N LEU A 12 18.33 -6.52 17.45
CA LEU A 12 17.27 -6.47 16.44
C LEU A 12 15.91 -6.93 16.99
N PHE A 13 15.88 -8.04 17.72
CA PHE A 13 14.64 -8.52 18.32
C PHE A 13 14.15 -7.60 19.45
N ALA A 14 15.05 -6.97 20.20
CA ALA A 14 14.69 -5.93 21.16
C ALA A 14 14.04 -4.72 20.45
N VAL A 15 14.59 -4.27 19.32
CA VAL A 15 13.98 -3.22 18.49
C VAL A 15 12.58 -3.61 18.04
N GLN A 16 12.38 -4.86 17.59
CA GLN A 16 11.07 -5.38 17.20
C GLN A 16 10.08 -5.39 18.37
N GLY A 17 10.53 -5.80 19.56
CA GLY A 17 9.74 -5.76 20.79
C GLY A 17 9.38 -4.33 21.21
N LEU A 18 10.32 -3.37 21.09
CA LEU A 18 10.08 -1.96 21.38
C LEU A 18 9.07 -1.34 20.40
N ALA A 19 9.19 -1.67 19.12
CA ALA A 19 8.24 -1.24 18.09
C ALA A 19 6.82 -1.76 18.38
N ALA A 20 6.66 -2.86 19.13
CA ALA A 20 5.33 -3.41 19.46
C ALA A 20 4.63 -2.65 20.62
N ILE A 21 5.34 -1.81 21.36
CA ILE A 21 4.80 -1.15 22.56
C ILE A 21 3.62 -0.20 22.24
N PRO A 22 3.67 0.65 21.19
CA PRO A 22 2.61 1.62 20.92
C PRO A 22 1.24 0.96 20.68
N TRP A 23 1.18 -0.15 19.94
CA TRP A 23 -0.10 -0.82 19.69
C TRP A 23 -0.59 -1.60 20.91
N LEU A 24 0.31 -2.26 21.68
CA LEU A 24 -0.06 -2.90 22.95
C LEU A 24 -0.65 -1.89 23.93
N PHE A 25 -0.10 -0.68 23.97
CA PHE A 25 -0.65 0.41 24.75
C PHE A 25 -2.03 0.82 24.25
N ALA A 26 -2.22 0.96 22.94
CA ALA A 26 -3.51 1.33 22.33
C ALA A 26 -4.65 0.33 22.64
N PHE A 27 -4.33 -0.97 22.78
CA PHE A 27 -5.32 -1.98 23.23
C PHE A 27 -5.53 -2.00 24.74
N SER A 28 -4.58 -1.50 25.52
CA SER A 28 -4.66 -1.49 26.97
C SER A 28 -5.56 -0.36 27.48
N ARG A 29 -6.45 -0.66 28.44
CA ARG A 29 -7.27 0.36 29.14
C ARG A 29 -6.54 1.03 30.31
N ASN A 30 -5.32 0.59 30.61
CA ASN A 30 -4.58 0.99 31.80
C ASN A 30 -3.54 2.08 31.47
N THR A 31 -3.08 2.79 32.50
CA THR A 31 -2.00 3.77 32.32
C THR A 31 -0.68 3.08 31.97
N PHE A 32 0.14 3.73 31.12
CA PHE A 32 1.41 3.19 30.65
C PHE A 32 2.33 2.75 31.81
N ARG A 33 2.40 3.55 32.88
CA ARG A 33 3.20 3.23 34.08
C ARG A 33 2.74 1.97 34.80
N ALA A 34 1.44 1.68 34.82
CA ALA A 34 0.91 0.47 35.46
C ALA A 34 1.28 -0.81 34.70
N GLN A 35 1.55 -0.70 33.39
CA GLN A 35 1.93 -1.84 32.53
C GLN A 35 3.42 -1.89 32.17
N ALA A 36 4.25 -1.00 32.72
CA ALA A 36 5.68 -0.94 32.41
C ALA A 36 6.40 -2.28 32.63
N SER A 37 6.03 -3.02 33.68
CA SER A 37 6.58 -4.36 33.96
C SER A 37 6.15 -5.42 32.94
N TYR A 38 4.95 -5.29 32.37
CA TYR A 38 4.46 -6.16 31.29
C TYR A 38 5.20 -5.88 29.99
N TYR A 39 5.35 -4.61 29.61
CA TYR A 39 6.12 -4.22 28.41
C TYR A 39 7.58 -4.65 28.54
N ALA A 40 8.21 -4.49 29.70
CA ALA A 40 9.58 -4.95 29.94
C ALA A 40 9.72 -6.47 29.79
N LYS A 41 8.76 -7.26 30.30
CA LYS A 41 8.73 -8.72 30.11
C LYS A 41 8.53 -9.11 28.65
N LEU A 42 7.69 -8.37 27.91
CA LEU A 42 7.46 -8.62 26.49
C LEU A 42 8.70 -8.34 25.67
N VAL A 43 9.32 -7.16 25.83
CA VAL A 43 10.56 -6.81 25.13
C VAL A 43 11.68 -7.79 25.49
N GLY A 44 11.82 -8.13 26.78
CA GLY A 44 12.79 -9.13 27.24
C GLY A 44 12.53 -10.51 26.64
N GLY A 45 11.27 -10.93 26.52
CA GLY A 45 10.88 -12.20 25.91
C GLY A 45 11.18 -12.25 24.41
N VAL A 46 10.86 -11.19 23.66
CA VAL A 46 11.18 -11.09 22.23
C VAL A 46 12.70 -11.07 22.03
N ALA A 47 13.43 -10.29 22.84
CA ALA A 47 14.89 -10.24 22.81
C ALA A 47 15.54 -11.60 23.14
N ALA A 48 14.97 -12.37 24.08
CA ALA A 48 15.39 -13.74 24.35
C ALA A 48 15.15 -14.68 23.16
N GLY A 49 14.07 -14.47 22.40
CA GLY A 49 13.85 -15.12 21.10
C GLY A 49 14.97 -14.82 20.10
N GLY A 50 15.47 -13.58 20.07
CA GLY A 50 16.64 -13.19 19.28
C GLY A 50 17.92 -13.93 19.68
N LEU A 51 18.10 -14.22 20.97
CA LEU A 51 19.21 -15.05 21.47
C LEU A 51 19.09 -16.50 20.99
N VAL A 52 17.90 -17.10 21.08
CA VAL A 52 17.64 -18.45 20.55
C VAL A 52 17.87 -18.49 19.04
N PHE A 53 17.39 -17.50 18.31
CA PHE A 53 17.62 -17.38 16.88
C PHE A 53 19.12 -17.27 16.56
N ALA A 54 19.87 -16.45 17.30
CA ALA A 54 21.32 -16.33 17.11
C ALA A 54 22.04 -17.66 17.33
N LEU A 55 21.63 -18.45 18.32
CA LEU A 55 22.21 -19.77 18.59
C LEU A 55 21.91 -20.77 17.47
N LEU A 56 20.67 -20.77 16.94
CA LEU A 56 20.26 -21.65 15.84
C LEU A 56 20.88 -21.25 14.51
N ALA A 57 20.80 -19.97 14.15
CA ALA A 57 21.37 -19.44 12.92
C ALA A 57 22.90 -19.44 12.95
N GLY A 58 23.51 -19.23 14.12
CA GLY A 58 24.96 -19.27 14.32
C GLY A 58 25.57 -20.67 14.22
N ALA A 59 24.74 -21.73 14.17
CA ALA A 59 25.19 -23.07 13.80
C ALA A 59 25.55 -23.17 12.32
N ASN A 60 24.91 -22.34 11.46
CA ASN A 60 25.22 -22.23 10.04
C ASN A 60 26.11 -21.00 9.83
N SER A 61 27.36 -21.21 9.40
CA SER A 61 28.33 -20.10 9.22
C SER A 61 28.24 -19.42 7.84
N ASP A 62 27.33 -19.87 6.96
CA ASP A 62 27.21 -19.34 5.60
C ASP A 62 26.54 -17.95 5.57
N PRO A 63 27.25 -16.88 5.17
CA PRO A 63 26.70 -15.52 5.18
C PRO A 63 25.50 -15.34 4.26
N ARG A 64 25.42 -16.13 3.18
CA ARG A 64 24.30 -16.13 2.23
C ARG A 64 23.01 -16.64 2.86
N PHE A 65 23.10 -17.68 3.69
CA PHE A 65 21.96 -18.24 4.40
C PHE A 65 21.43 -17.23 5.43
N VAL A 66 22.34 -16.59 6.18
CA VAL A 66 21.97 -15.58 7.18
C VAL A 66 21.35 -14.33 6.53
N ALA A 67 21.74 -13.98 5.31
CA ALA A 67 21.13 -12.87 4.56
C ALA A 67 19.64 -13.09 4.23
N ILE A 68 19.22 -14.33 3.99
CA ILE A 68 17.79 -14.65 3.79
C ILE A 68 17.01 -14.37 5.06
N TRP A 69 17.57 -14.74 6.22
CA TRP A 69 16.96 -14.43 7.52
C TRP A 69 16.91 -12.94 7.83
N GLY A 70 17.94 -12.17 7.43
CA GLY A 70 17.92 -10.71 7.54
C GLY A 70 16.79 -10.08 6.73
N ARG A 71 16.55 -10.57 5.51
CA ARG A 71 15.39 -10.17 4.68
C ARG A 71 14.07 -10.53 5.35
N LEU A 72 13.93 -11.78 5.85
CA LEU A 72 12.71 -12.23 6.54
C LEU A 72 12.42 -11.38 7.78
N TYR A 73 13.40 -11.16 8.65
CA TYR A 73 13.25 -10.32 9.84
C TYR A 73 12.76 -8.92 9.46
N THR A 74 13.40 -8.29 8.48
CA THR A 74 13.06 -6.92 8.07
C THR A 74 11.69 -6.89 7.39
N SER A 75 11.31 -7.93 6.65
CA SER A 75 9.97 -8.04 6.04
C SER A 75 8.85 -8.06 7.09
N VAL A 76 9.06 -8.78 8.20
CA VAL A 76 8.11 -8.82 9.32
C VAL A 76 8.09 -7.49 10.03
N LEU A 77 9.26 -6.88 10.24
CA LEU A 77 9.37 -5.54 10.83
C LEU A 77 8.64 -4.48 9.98
N THR A 78 8.73 -4.55 8.65
CA THR A 78 8.00 -3.61 7.77
C THR A 78 6.48 -3.77 7.87
N LEU A 79 5.97 -5.00 7.99
CA LEU A 79 4.54 -5.21 8.26
C LEU A 79 4.13 -4.64 9.61
N GLN A 80 4.95 -4.86 10.65
CA GLN A 80 4.69 -4.34 11.98
C GLN A 80 4.66 -2.80 11.99
N ILE A 81 5.67 -2.14 11.41
CA ILE A 81 5.72 -0.68 11.29
C ILE A 81 4.51 -0.14 10.53
N GLY A 82 4.07 -0.83 9.47
CA GLY A 82 2.86 -0.45 8.76
C GLY A 82 1.60 -0.54 9.64
N ILE A 83 1.45 -1.61 10.43
CA ILE A 83 0.35 -1.73 11.40
C ILE A 83 0.42 -0.61 12.46
N ASP A 84 1.60 -0.32 12.98
CA ASP A 84 1.83 0.76 13.95
C ASP A 84 1.45 2.14 13.37
N LEU A 85 1.75 2.36 12.08
CA LEU A 85 1.35 3.57 11.35
C LEU A 85 -0.17 3.69 11.26
N PHE A 86 -0.91 2.60 11.05
CA PHE A 86 -2.38 2.62 11.06
C PHE A 86 -2.94 2.96 12.44
N VAL A 87 -2.38 2.37 13.51
CA VAL A 87 -2.78 2.70 14.89
C VAL A 87 -2.52 4.18 15.18
N LEU A 88 -1.34 4.69 14.82
CA LEU A 88 -1.01 6.10 14.96
C LEU A 88 -1.96 6.99 14.16
N THR A 89 -2.28 6.61 12.93
CA THR A 89 -3.21 7.36 12.07
C THR A 89 -4.58 7.49 12.73
N PHE A 90 -5.15 6.41 13.25
CA PHE A 90 -6.43 6.48 13.97
C PHE A 90 -6.33 7.26 15.28
N TYR A 91 -5.22 7.15 16.01
CA TYR A 91 -5.00 7.95 17.22
C TYR A 91 -4.99 9.46 16.91
N LEU A 92 -4.25 9.87 15.87
CA LEU A 92 -4.19 11.27 15.44
C LEU A 92 -5.56 11.75 14.93
N LEU A 93 -6.23 10.93 14.13
CA LEU A 93 -7.55 11.24 13.58
C LEU A 93 -8.61 11.42 14.68
N LEU A 94 -8.61 10.58 15.72
CA LEU A 94 -9.51 10.74 16.87
C LEU A 94 -9.13 11.93 17.77
N THR A 95 -7.86 12.32 17.80
CA THR A 95 -7.38 13.47 18.58
C THR A 95 -7.73 14.79 17.91
N PHE A 96 -7.48 14.93 16.60
CA PHE A 96 -7.73 16.17 15.86
C PHE A 96 -9.18 16.30 15.38
N TRP A 97 -9.85 15.19 15.08
CA TRP A 97 -11.22 15.18 14.57
C TRP A 97 -12.06 14.07 15.20
N PRO A 98 -12.47 14.21 16.47
CA PRO A 98 -13.08 13.12 17.22
C PRO A 98 -14.39 12.58 16.61
N LYS A 99 -15.24 13.47 16.08
CA LYS A 99 -16.53 13.08 15.48
C LYS A 99 -16.36 12.36 14.15
N GLY A 100 -15.70 12.98 13.18
CA GLY A 100 -15.42 12.37 11.88
C GLY A 100 -14.51 11.15 11.99
N GLY A 101 -13.58 11.17 12.95
CA GLY A 101 -12.67 10.07 13.21
C GLY A 101 -13.33 8.82 13.77
N ALA A 102 -14.37 8.97 14.59
CA ALA A 102 -15.19 7.86 15.04
C ALA A 102 -15.96 7.21 13.87
N VAL A 103 -16.48 8.01 12.94
CA VAL A 103 -17.15 7.53 11.71
C VAL A 103 -16.16 6.80 10.81
N ALA A 104 -14.98 7.37 10.59
CA ALA A 104 -13.93 6.76 9.78
C ALA A 104 -13.44 5.42 10.37
N LEU A 105 -13.26 5.32 11.68
CA LEU A 105 -12.89 4.07 12.33
C LEU A 105 -14.00 3.01 12.18
N ALA A 106 -15.27 3.42 12.26
CA ALA A 106 -16.39 2.52 12.02
C ALA A 106 -16.40 2.01 10.56
N ALA A 107 -16.29 2.92 9.58
CA ALA A 107 -16.24 2.57 8.17
C ALA A 107 -15.02 1.71 7.79
N TYR A 108 -13.84 1.98 8.36
CA TYR A 108 -12.66 1.14 8.20
C TYR A 108 -12.89 -0.28 8.72
N ARG A 109 -13.43 -0.40 9.95
CA ARG A 109 -13.73 -1.70 10.56
C ARG A 109 -14.78 -2.46 9.78
N GLU A 110 -15.80 -1.76 9.28
CA GLU A 110 -16.80 -2.33 8.40
C GLU A 110 -16.13 -2.89 7.13
N GLY A 111 -15.32 -2.10 6.43
CA GLY A 111 -14.62 -2.50 5.22
C GLY A 111 -13.68 -3.71 5.41
N VAL A 112 -12.81 -3.69 6.43
CA VAL A 112 -11.84 -4.77 6.67
C VAL A 112 -12.50 -6.07 7.18
N ARG A 113 -13.68 -5.97 7.82
CA ARG A 113 -14.43 -7.15 8.29
C ARG A 113 -15.29 -7.78 7.20
N GLN A 114 -15.61 -7.05 6.13
CA GLN A 114 -16.34 -7.62 5.01
C GLN A 114 -15.48 -8.71 4.33
N PRO A 115 -16.07 -9.88 4.01
CA PRO A 115 -15.33 -10.98 3.37
C PRO A 115 -14.75 -10.58 2.01
N MET A 116 -15.37 -9.61 1.32
CA MET A 116 -14.88 -9.07 0.05
C MET A 116 -13.45 -8.52 0.16
N PHE A 117 -13.08 -7.88 1.27
CA PHE A 117 -11.72 -7.35 1.49
C PHE A 117 -10.67 -8.46 1.39
N TRP A 118 -10.86 -9.54 2.16
CA TRP A 118 -9.94 -10.67 2.19
C TRP A 118 -10.00 -11.50 0.92
N MET A 119 -11.18 -11.59 0.28
CA MET A 119 -11.34 -12.26 -1.00
C MET A 119 -10.53 -11.57 -2.11
N LEU A 120 -10.65 -10.24 -2.26
CA LEU A 120 -9.90 -9.50 -3.26
C LEU A 120 -8.40 -9.50 -2.97
N THR A 121 -8.01 -9.40 -1.69
CA THR A 121 -6.59 -9.46 -1.28
C THR A 121 -6.00 -10.83 -1.61
N GLY A 122 -6.71 -11.91 -1.28
CA GLY A 122 -6.30 -13.28 -1.56
C GLY A 122 -6.25 -13.59 -3.05
N LEU A 123 -7.23 -13.12 -3.81
CA LEU A 123 -7.25 -13.28 -5.28
C LEU A 123 -6.09 -12.51 -5.93
N GLY A 124 -5.82 -11.28 -5.49
CA GLY A 124 -4.68 -10.50 -5.95
C GLY A 124 -3.35 -11.18 -5.64
N ALA A 125 -3.16 -11.66 -4.41
CA ALA A 125 -1.96 -12.39 -4.03
C ALA A 125 -1.79 -13.70 -4.84
N LEU A 126 -2.89 -14.42 -5.11
CA LEU A 126 -2.89 -15.61 -5.94
C LEU A 126 -2.44 -15.30 -7.38
N PHE A 127 -3.01 -14.26 -8.01
CA PHE A 127 -2.61 -13.85 -9.37
C PHE A 127 -1.15 -13.41 -9.43
N MET A 128 -0.65 -12.71 -8.41
CA MET A 128 0.76 -12.36 -8.31
C MET A 128 1.66 -13.60 -8.17
N ALA A 129 1.24 -14.60 -7.39
CA ALA A 129 2.02 -15.84 -7.25
C ALA A 129 2.06 -16.62 -8.57
N ILE A 130 0.96 -16.68 -9.31
CA ILE A 130 0.90 -17.32 -10.63
C ILE A 130 1.82 -16.61 -11.64
N ALA A 131 1.95 -15.29 -11.56
CA ALA A 131 2.82 -14.48 -12.41
C ALA A 131 4.31 -14.91 -12.36
N ILE A 132 4.75 -15.59 -11.31
CA ILE A 132 6.13 -16.09 -11.20
C ILE A 132 6.45 -17.12 -12.29
N VAL A 133 5.51 -18.01 -12.58
CA VAL A 133 5.71 -19.21 -13.42
C VAL A 133 5.30 -18.97 -14.88
N ILE A 134 4.55 -17.90 -15.16
CA ILE A 134 4.09 -17.60 -16.52
C ILE A 134 5.29 -17.25 -17.41
N PRO A 135 5.46 -17.90 -18.58
CA PRO A 135 6.39 -17.45 -19.60
C PRO A 135 5.80 -16.23 -20.32
N TYR A 136 6.49 -15.09 -20.25
CA TYR A 136 6.06 -13.84 -20.88
C TYR A 136 6.47 -13.73 -22.35
N PHE A 137 7.21 -14.72 -22.86
CA PHE A 137 7.77 -14.72 -24.21
C PHE A 137 8.55 -13.45 -24.53
N THR A 138 9.21 -12.86 -23.52
CA THR A 138 10.08 -11.71 -23.72
C THR A 138 11.52 -12.18 -23.93
N PHE A 139 12.31 -11.40 -24.67
CA PHE A 139 13.72 -11.69 -24.92
C PHE A 139 14.59 -11.25 -23.73
N GLY A 140 14.28 -11.74 -22.52
CA GLY A 140 15.06 -11.49 -21.30
C GLY A 140 14.55 -10.36 -20.39
N GLU A 141 13.34 -9.84 -20.62
CA GLU A 141 12.72 -8.76 -19.83
C GLU A 141 11.61 -9.27 -18.90
N ASP A 142 11.58 -10.57 -18.60
CA ASP A 142 10.53 -11.22 -17.83
C ASP A 142 10.32 -10.57 -16.44
N LEU A 143 11.40 -10.13 -15.79
CA LEU A 143 11.33 -9.43 -14.51
C LEU A 143 10.59 -8.09 -14.61
N LYS A 144 10.77 -7.35 -15.71
CA LYS A 144 10.05 -6.08 -15.93
C LYS A 144 8.56 -6.33 -16.13
N MET A 145 8.20 -7.35 -16.91
CA MET A 145 6.80 -7.75 -17.12
C MET A 145 6.11 -8.19 -15.83
N VAL A 146 6.79 -8.97 -14.98
CA VAL A 146 6.24 -9.37 -13.67
C VAL A 146 6.03 -8.14 -12.78
N LYS A 147 7.00 -7.21 -12.73
CA LYS A 147 6.84 -5.96 -11.99
C LYS A 147 5.61 -5.19 -12.49
N GLU A 148 5.49 -4.94 -13.79
CA GLU A 148 4.34 -4.26 -14.38
C GLU A 148 2.99 -4.90 -13.99
N ILE A 149 2.85 -6.20 -14.16
CA ILE A 149 1.60 -6.91 -13.83
C ILE A 149 1.30 -6.85 -12.34
N THR A 150 2.30 -7.05 -11.48
CA THR A 150 2.10 -7.03 -10.03
C THR A 150 1.75 -5.63 -9.50
N TYR A 151 2.32 -4.55 -10.06
CA TYR A 151 1.88 -3.19 -9.75
C TYR A 151 0.44 -2.93 -10.23
N ALA A 152 0.10 -3.36 -11.45
CA ALA A 152 -1.26 -3.23 -11.97
C ALA A 152 -2.29 -3.94 -11.07
N LEU A 153 -1.99 -5.15 -10.59
CA LEU A 153 -2.84 -5.87 -9.63
C LEU A 153 -2.95 -5.13 -8.28
N THR A 154 -1.84 -4.57 -7.79
CA THR A 154 -1.78 -3.82 -6.53
C THR A 154 -2.57 -2.51 -6.59
N MET A 155 -2.72 -1.91 -7.76
CA MET A 155 -3.56 -0.75 -7.99
C MET A 155 -5.03 -1.13 -8.23
N LEU A 156 -5.29 -2.16 -9.04
CA LEU A 156 -6.64 -2.54 -9.48
C LEU A 156 -7.51 -3.03 -8.33
N PHE A 157 -7.00 -3.95 -7.51
CA PHE A 157 -7.81 -4.61 -6.47
C PHE A 157 -8.26 -3.67 -5.34
N PRO A 158 -7.38 -2.82 -4.76
CA PRO A 158 -7.80 -1.81 -3.81
C PRO A 158 -8.71 -0.73 -4.43
N ALA A 159 -8.53 -0.38 -5.71
CA ALA A 159 -9.43 0.55 -6.40
C ALA A 159 -10.84 -0.03 -6.55
N ALA A 160 -10.94 -1.30 -6.97
CA ALA A 160 -12.21 -2.02 -7.05
C ALA A 160 -12.87 -2.14 -5.67
N PHE A 161 -12.10 -2.48 -4.64
CA PHE A 161 -12.57 -2.51 -3.26
C PHE A 161 -13.12 -1.14 -2.82
N GLY A 162 -12.37 -0.06 -3.06
CA GLY A 162 -12.76 1.30 -2.68
C GLY A 162 -14.07 1.73 -3.33
N VAL A 163 -14.24 1.48 -4.63
CA VAL A 163 -15.46 1.79 -5.39
C VAL A 163 -16.66 0.98 -4.90
N ILE A 164 -16.48 -0.32 -4.65
CA ILE A 164 -17.58 -1.18 -4.17
C ILE A 164 -17.95 -0.85 -2.72
N SER A 165 -16.95 -0.68 -1.85
CA SER A 165 -17.17 -0.33 -0.44
C SER A 165 -17.81 1.05 -0.29
N ALA A 166 -17.40 2.04 -1.09
CA ALA A 166 -18.05 3.35 -1.16
C ALA A 166 -19.51 3.24 -1.61
N SER A 167 -19.78 2.46 -2.65
CA SER A 167 -21.14 2.29 -3.17
C SER A 167 -22.06 1.62 -2.14
N ILE A 168 -21.63 0.55 -1.48
CA ILE A 168 -22.44 -0.15 -0.46
C ILE A 168 -22.61 0.75 0.77
N SER A 169 -21.50 1.19 1.37
CA SER A 169 -21.52 1.90 2.65
C SER A 169 -22.22 3.26 2.53
N VAL A 170 -22.08 3.99 1.42
CA VAL A 170 -22.69 5.31 1.26
C VAL A 170 -24.10 5.22 0.68
N SER A 171 -24.32 4.48 -0.43
CA SER A 171 -25.63 4.46 -1.08
C SER A 171 -26.68 3.72 -0.23
N GLU A 172 -26.35 2.57 0.39
CA GLU A 172 -27.34 1.82 1.19
C GLU A 172 -27.75 2.56 2.46
N GLU A 173 -26.83 3.28 3.11
CA GLU A 173 -27.17 4.05 4.32
C GLU A 173 -28.02 5.29 4.02
N ILE A 174 -27.82 5.91 2.86
CA ILE A 174 -28.62 7.06 2.43
C ILE A 174 -30.00 6.60 1.91
N GLU A 175 -30.07 5.50 1.17
CA GLU A 175 -31.32 4.98 0.58
C GLU A 175 -32.18 4.22 1.61
N GLY A 176 -31.56 3.46 2.52
CA GLY A 176 -32.23 2.71 3.58
C GLY A 176 -32.79 3.55 4.73
N ARG A 177 -32.71 4.89 4.66
CA ARG A 177 -33.07 5.86 5.73
C ARG A 177 -32.37 5.63 7.08
N THR A 178 -31.37 4.76 7.17
CA THR A 178 -30.59 4.51 8.40
C THR A 178 -29.63 5.65 8.70
N ALA A 179 -29.25 6.45 7.70
CA ALA A 179 -28.54 7.72 7.94
C ALA A 179 -29.35 8.68 8.85
N VAL A 180 -30.69 8.69 8.75
CA VAL A 180 -31.56 9.57 9.55
C VAL A 180 -31.56 9.19 11.03
N THR A 181 -31.43 7.90 11.36
CA THR A 181 -31.36 7.44 12.75
C THR A 181 -30.00 7.74 13.39
N LEU A 182 -28.91 7.73 12.61
CA LEU A 182 -27.58 8.15 13.08
C LEU A 182 -27.45 9.68 13.22
N LEU A 183 -28.18 10.46 12.42
CA LEU A 183 -28.30 11.92 12.53
C LEU A 183 -29.12 12.38 13.75
N SER A 184 -29.75 11.46 14.51
CA SER A 184 -30.33 11.78 15.83
C SER A 184 -29.26 12.10 16.87
N LYS A 185 -27.98 11.74 16.61
CA LYS A 185 -26.80 12.28 17.29
C LYS A 185 -26.29 13.49 16.50
N PRO A 186 -25.71 14.53 17.15
CA PRO A 186 -25.28 15.76 16.50
C PRO A 186 -24.00 15.57 15.68
N ILE A 187 -24.07 14.74 14.63
CA ILE A 187 -23.02 14.50 13.64
C ILE A 187 -23.37 15.34 12.41
N ASN A 188 -22.44 16.19 11.99
CA ASN A 188 -22.65 17.04 10.84
C ASN A 188 -22.59 16.22 9.55
N ARG A 189 -23.35 16.61 8.51
CA ARG A 189 -23.36 15.92 7.20
C ARG A 189 -21.95 15.79 6.61
N ARG A 190 -21.13 16.83 6.82
CA ARG A 190 -19.72 16.88 6.40
C ARG A 190 -18.84 15.87 7.15
N ASP A 191 -19.03 15.73 8.46
CA ASP A 191 -18.29 14.76 9.29
C ASP A 191 -18.61 13.33 8.89
N PHE A 192 -19.86 13.06 8.51
CA PHE A 192 -20.31 11.76 8.03
C PHE A 192 -19.65 11.36 6.70
N LEU A 193 -19.77 12.20 5.67
CA LEU A 193 -19.27 11.88 4.32
C LEU A 193 -17.74 11.77 4.29
N LEU A 194 -17.05 12.76 4.88
CA LEU A 194 -15.58 12.76 4.92
C LEU A 194 -15.06 11.63 5.81
N GLY A 195 -15.72 11.36 6.95
CA GLY A 195 -15.39 10.21 7.79
C GLY A 195 -15.45 8.89 7.02
N LYS A 196 -16.53 8.65 6.27
CA LYS A 196 -16.66 7.45 5.41
C LYS A 196 -15.57 7.36 4.36
N PHE A 197 -15.30 8.46 3.66
CA PHE A 197 -14.21 8.51 2.69
C PHE A 197 -12.86 8.14 3.32
N PHE A 198 -12.48 8.75 4.45
CA PHE A 198 -11.23 8.42 5.15
C PHE A 198 -11.19 6.98 5.64
N GLY A 199 -12.30 6.43 6.17
CA GLY A 199 -12.35 5.04 6.61
C GLY A 199 -12.15 4.04 5.47
N ILE A 200 -12.83 4.25 4.35
CA ILE A 200 -12.75 3.37 3.17
C ILE A 200 -11.38 3.47 2.51
N THR A 201 -10.83 4.68 2.37
CA THR A 201 -9.48 4.89 1.81
C THR A 201 -8.40 4.32 2.71
N LEU A 202 -8.52 4.40 4.04
CA LEU A 202 -7.60 3.72 4.96
C LEU A 202 -7.70 2.19 4.84
N ALA A 203 -8.90 1.64 4.62
CA ALA A 203 -9.04 0.21 4.35
C ALA A 203 -8.36 -0.17 3.03
N GLY A 204 -8.56 0.62 1.97
CA GLY A 204 -7.84 0.47 0.70
C GLY A 204 -6.32 0.60 0.84
N LEU A 205 -5.84 1.51 1.69
CA LEU A 205 -4.41 1.67 1.99
C LEU A 205 -3.86 0.43 2.69
N PHE A 206 -4.62 -0.14 3.63
CA PHE A 206 -4.22 -1.36 4.35
C PHE A 206 -4.14 -2.55 3.38
N MET A 207 -5.10 -2.66 2.46
CA MET A 207 -5.06 -3.65 1.38
C MET A 207 -3.82 -3.46 0.48
N THR A 208 -3.55 -2.22 0.06
CA THR A 208 -2.39 -1.86 -0.76
C THR A 208 -1.08 -2.19 -0.05
N MET A 209 -0.99 -1.96 1.26
CA MET A 209 0.15 -2.34 2.08
C MET A 209 0.37 -3.86 2.10
N LEU A 210 -0.70 -4.65 2.33
CA LEU A 210 -0.59 -6.13 2.32
C LEU A 210 -0.17 -6.65 0.94
N MET A 211 -0.77 -6.12 -0.13
CA MET A 211 -0.43 -6.50 -1.50
C MET A 211 0.97 -6.04 -1.89
N GLY A 212 1.40 -4.85 -1.47
CA GLY A 212 2.77 -4.35 -1.67
C GLY A 212 3.82 -5.22 -0.96
N TRP A 213 3.49 -5.75 0.22
CA TRP A 213 4.36 -6.72 0.90
C TRP A 213 4.47 -8.05 0.12
N VAL A 214 3.36 -8.55 -0.43
CA VAL A 214 3.36 -9.74 -1.31
C VAL A 214 4.13 -9.48 -2.60
N LEU A 215 3.96 -8.30 -3.22
CA LEU A 215 4.63 -7.89 -4.44
C LEU A 215 6.15 -8.00 -4.31
N ILE A 216 6.73 -7.48 -3.21
CA ILE A 216 8.18 -7.54 -2.98
C ILE A 216 8.67 -9.00 -2.94
N TRP A 217 7.94 -9.88 -2.24
CA TRP A 217 8.26 -11.31 -2.19
C TRP A 217 8.14 -12.00 -3.55
N VAL A 218 7.13 -11.64 -4.35
CA VAL A 218 6.90 -12.19 -5.68
C VAL A 218 8.02 -11.79 -6.64
N VAL A 219 8.42 -10.51 -6.65
CA VAL A 219 9.54 -10.01 -7.46
C VAL A 219 10.85 -10.70 -7.07
N LEU A 220 11.07 -10.89 -5.76
CA LEU A 220 12.22 -11.62 -5.25
C LEU A 220 12.20 -13.08 -5.71
N ALA A 221 11.06 -13.77 -5.55
CA ALA A 221 10.89 -15.16 -5.97
C ALA A 221 11.13 -15.34 -7.47
N LYS A 222 10.62 -14.42 -8.30
CA LYS A 222 10.86 -14.42 -9.76
C LYS A 222 12.35 -14.29 -10.09
N THR A 223 13.05 -13.39 -9.40
CA THR A 223 14.50 -13.17 -9.61
C THR A 223 15.31 -14.44 -9.35
N TYR A 224 14.95 -15.21 -8.31
CA TYR A 224 15.59 -16.50 -8.03
C TYR A 224 15.11 -17.64 -8.94
N TYR A 225 13.87 -17.58 -9.44
CA TYR A 225 13.31 -18.58 -10.34
C TYR A 225 13.97 -18.53 -11.72
N ASP A 226 14.23 -17.33 -12.25
CA ASP A 226 14.89 -17.14 -13.56
C ASP A 226 16.42 -17.18 -13.49
N TYR A 227 16.98 -17.35 -12.28
CA TYR A 227 18.42 -17.44 -12.10
C TYR A 227 18.95 -18.79 -12.58
N SER A 228 19.78 -18.76 -13.63
CA SER A 228 20.48 -19.90 -14.19
C SER A 228 21.99 -19.62 -14.20
N PRO A 229 22.79 -20.35 -13.40
CA PRO A 229 24.22 -20.13 -13.29
C PRO A 229 24.92 -20.17 -14.65
N GLY A 230 25.61 -19.08 -15.00
CA GLY A 230 26.36 -18.97 -16.27
C GLY A 230 25.56 -18.42 -17.45
N ILE A 231 24.25 -18.19 -17.30
CA ILE A 231 23.39 -17.57 -18.33
C ILE A 231 22.87 -16.22 -17.84
N THR A 232 22.23 -16.18 -16.67
CA THR A 232 21.67 -14.95 -16.10
C THR A 232 22.50 -14.46 -14.92
N GLN A 233 22.67 -13.14 -14.83
CA GLN A 233 23.34 -12.49 -13.70
C GLN A 233 22.30 -12.02 -12.70
N LEU A 234 22.52 -12.30 -11.42
CA LEU A 234 21.70 -11.72 -10.36
C LEU A 234 21.89 -10.19 -10.36
N PRO A 235 20.85 -9.41 -10.02
CA PRO A 235 21.01 -7.99 -9.80
C PRO A 235 22.16 -7.73 -8.82
N PRO A 236 23.10 -6.84 -9.13
CA PRO A 236 24.19 -6.52 -8.22
C PRO A 236 23.63 -5.93 -6.92
N ASP A 237 24.30 -6.20 -5.80
CA ASP A 237 23.94 -5.57 -4.54
C ASP A 237 24.03 -4.03 -4.68
N PRO A 238 23.09 -3.26 -4.11
CA PRO A 238 23.14 -1.81 -4.16
C PRO A 238 24.48 -1.28 -3.63
N VAL A 239 25.01 -0.20 -4.23
CA VAL A 239 26.34 0.36 -3.89
C VAL A 239 26.51 0.57 -2.39
N TRP A 240 25.51 1.14 -1.72
CA TRP A 240 25.56 1.38 -0.28
C TRP A 240 25.59 0.08 0.54
N VAL A 241 24.93 -0.99 0.08
CA VAL A 241 25.01 -2.32 0.73
C VAL A 241 26.38 -2.93 0.47
N ALA A 242 26.88 -2.84 -0.76
CA ALA A 242 28.20 -3.34 -1.14
C ALA A 242 29.32 -2.64 -0.36
N ASP A 243 29.25 -1.32 -0.19
CA ASP A 243 30.18 -0.52 0.61
C ASP A 243 30.14 -0.91 2.09
N MET A 244 28.94 -1.11 2.65
CA MET A 244 28.78 -1.63 4.02
C MET A 244 29.42 -3.02 4.17
N MET A 245 29.33 -3.85 3.13
CA MET A 245 29.89 -5.20 3.09
C MET A 245 31.39 -5.23 2.74
N ALA A 246 31.97 -4.14 2.26
CA ALA A 246 33.41 -4.00 2.05
C ALA A 246 34.17 -3.80 3.38
N THR A 247 33.46 -3.56 4.48
CA THR A 247 34.04 -3.50 5.83
C THR A 247 34.48 -4.89 6.33
N PRO A 248 35.40 -5.01 7.31
CA PRO A 248 35.83 -6.30 7.87
C PRO A 248 34.70 -7.19 8.40
N PHE A 249 33.52 -6.61 8.64
CA PHE A 249 32.32 -7.32 9.08
C PHE A 249 31.56 -8.03 7.94
N GLY A 250 31.84 -7.73 6.66
CA GLY A 250 31.02 -8.18 5.53
C GLY A 250 31.03 -9.69 5.25
N GLN A 251 32.13 -10.41 5.51
CA GLN A 251 32.15 -11.87 5.31
C GLN A 251 31.72 -12.69 6.52
N THR A 252 31.28 -12.03 7.59
CA THR A 252 30.83 -12.70 8.82
C THR A 252 29.33 -12.99 8.79
N ALA A 253 28.83 -13.82 9.71
CA ALA A 253 27.40 -14.06 9.87
C ALA A 253 26.62 -12.77 10.18
N SER A 254 27.18 -11.85 10.98
CA SER A 254 26.59 -10.53 11.23
C SER A 254 26.55 -9.67 9.96
N GLY A 255 27.59 -9.72 9.13
CA GLY A 255 27.57 -9.10 7.80
C GLY A 255 26.45 -9.65 6.92
N GLY A 256 26.27 -10.98 6.90
CA GLY A 256 25.15 -11.62 6.21
C GLY A 256 23.79 -11.09 6.65
N MET A 257 23.56 -10.98 7.97
CA MET A 257 22.31 -10.43 8.52
C MET A 257 22.08 -8.97 8.07
N ILE A 258 23.10 -8.13 8.18
CA ILE A 258 23.04 -6.70 7.78
C ILE A 258 22.78 -6.57 6.28
N ARG A 259 23.45 -7.38 5.44
CA ARG A 259 23.18 -7.45 4.00
C ARG A 259 21.73 -7.80 3.73
N GLY A 260 21.18 -8.79 4.42
CA GLY A 260 19.77 -9.16 4.30
C GLY A 260 18.81 -8.01 4.62
N ILE A 261 19.07 -7.29 5.71
CA ILE A 261 18.31 -6.09 6.10
C ILE A 261 18.41 -5.02 5.01
N GLY A 262 19.64 -4.74 4.55
CA GLY A 262 19.87 -3.70 3.56
C GLY A 262 19.22 -3.99 2.21
N LEU A 263 19.27 -5.25 1.79
CA LEU A 263 18.63 -5.71 0.56
C LEU A 263 17.09 -5.62 0.62
N TRP A 264 16.46 -5.94 1.76
CA TRP A 264 15.02 -5.72 1.89
C TRP A 264 14.67 -4.23 1.89
N ALA A 265 15.48 -3.40 2.55
CA ALA A 265 15.30 -1.96 2.53
C ALA A 265 15.42 -1.36 1.13
N SER A 266 16.35 -1.85 0.30
CA SER A 266 16.43 -1.44 -1.10
C SER A 266 15.19 -1.86 -1.89
N ASP A 267 14.73 -3.11 -1.75
CA ASP A 267 13.55 -3.59 -2.47
C ASP A 267 12.28 -2.79 -2.09
N VAL A 268 12.13 -2.45 -0.81
CA VAL A 268 11.05 -1.57 -0.34
C VAL A 268 11.19 -0.16 -0.94
N SER A 269 12.39 0.39 -0.97
CA SER A 269 12.63 1.73 -1.53
C SER A 269 12.39 1.82 -3.03
N GLU A 270 12.66 0.74 -3.77
CA GLU A 270 12.32 0.63 -5.19
C GLU A 270 10.82 0.53 -5.40
N ALA A 271 10.10 -0.16 -4.50
CA ALA A 271 8.67 -0.39 -4.67
C ALA A 271 7.79 0.77 -4.20
N LEU A 272 8.23 1.50 -3.18
CA LEU A 272 7.44 2.53 -2.52
C LEU A 272 6.89 3.61 -3.46
N PRO A 273 7.66 4.19 -4.39
CA PRO A 273 7.13 5.23 -5.26
C PRO A 273 6.03 4.71 -6.20
N GLY A 274 6.17 3.47 -6.70
CA GLY A 274 5.15 2.81 -7.50
C GLY A 274 3.87 2.53 -6.72
N LEU A 275 4.00 2.11 -5.45
CA LEU A 275 2.85 1.93 -4.55
C LEU A 275 2.15 3.25 -4.23
N VAL A 276 2.90 4.35 -4.06
CA VAL A 276 2.33 5.69 -3.82
C VAL A 276 1.56 6.18 -5.05
N ILE A 277 2.13 6.01 -6.24
CA ILE A 277 1.47 6.37 -7.50
C ILE A 277 0.19 5.54 -7.69
N GLY A 278 0.28 4.22 -7.53
CA GLY A 278 -0.87 3.31 -7.65
C GLY A 278 -1.96 3.60 -6.62
N PHE A 279 -1.58 3.96 -5.39
CA PHE A 279 -2.54 4.37 -4.37
C PHE A 279 -3.22 5.71 -4.70
N GLY A 280 -2.55 6.61 -5.43
CA GLY A 280 -3.14 7.84 -5.96
C GLY A 280 -4.41 7.57 -6.78
N GLN A 281 -4.38 6.56 -7.64
CA GLN A 281 -5.57 6.12 -8.38
C GLN A 281 -6.69 5.60 -7.48
N VAL A 282 -6.34 4.77 -6.49
CA VAL A 282 -7.30 4.23 -5.51
C VAL A 282 -7.98 5.38 -4.78
N LEU A 283 -7.21 6.38 -4.35
CA LEU A 283 -7.68 7.57 -3.66
C LEU A 283 -8.64 8.39 -4.55
N THR A 284 -8.29 8.64 -5.81
CA THR A 284 -9.13 9.41 -6.73
C THR A 284 -10.42 8.69 -7.09
N LEU A 285 -10.35 7.39 -7.40
CA LEU A 285 -11.54 6.60 -7.76
C LEU A 285 -12.49 6.41 -6.57
N THR A 286 -11.96 6.21 -5.37
CA THR A 286 -12.77 6.14 -4.15
C THR A 286 -13.46 7.48 -3.90
N ALA A 287 -12.78 8.61 -4.10
CA ALA A 287 -13.38 9.94 -3.94
C ALA A 287 -14.53 10.18 -4.93
N VAL A 288 -14.31 9.85 -6.20
CA VAL A 288 -15.35 9.92 -7.25
C VAL A 288 -16.53 9.01 -6.90
N SER A 289 -16.27 7.78 -6.49
CA SER A 289 -17.32 6.83 -6.11
C SER A 289 -18.13 7.29 -4.90
N VAL A 290 -17.47 7.83 -3.86
CA VAL A 290 -18.16 8.42 -2.70
C VAL A 290 -19.02 9.60 -3.13
N ALA A 291 -18.51 10.48 -3.99
CA ALA A 291 -19.26 11.64 -4.48
C ALA A 291 -20.50 11.23 -5.27
N LEU A 292 -20.37 10.28 -6.20
CA LEU A 292 -21.48 9.76 -7.01
C LEU A 292 -22.50 8.98 -6.17
N ALA A 293 -22.05 8.21 -5.17
CA ALA A 293 -22.92 7.48 -4.24
C ALA A 293 -23.90 8.38 -3.47
N THR A 294 -23.60 9.68 -3.33
CA THR A 294 -24.50 10.65 -2.68
C THR A 294 -25.80 10.88 -3.45
N ARG A 295 -25.86 10.56 -4.74
CA ARG A 295 -27.03 10.81 -5.62
C ARG A 295 -27.47 9.58 -6.40
N MET A 296 -26.56 8.66 -6.68
CA MET A 296 -26.83 7.49 -7.50
C MET A 296 -27.05 6.25 -6.63
N PRO A 297 -27.99 5.36 -7.00
CA PRO A 297 -28.10 4.04 -6.36
C PRO A 297 -26.86 3.20 -6.66
N MET A 298 -26.59 2.20 -5.82
CA MET A 298 -25.36 1.40 -5.84
C MET A 298 -24.98 0.91 -7.25
N VAL A 299 -25.92 0.29 -7.97
CA VAL A 299 -25.64 -0.29 -9.30
C VAL A 299 -25.23 0.76 -10.32
N VAL A 300 -25.87 1.94 -10.29
CA VAL A 300 -25.56 3.04 -11.21
C VAL A 300 -24.21 3.67 -10.86
N ASN A 301 -23.88 3.77 -9.57
CA ASN A 301 -22.56 4.26 -9.16
C ASN A 301 -21.43 3.34 -9.63
N LEU A 302 -21.60 2.02 -9.48
CA LEU A 302 -20.60 1.04 -9.92
C LEU A 302 -20.38 1.08 -11.43
N THR A 303 -21.46 1.16 -12.23
CA THR A 303 -21.34 1.24 -13.69
C THR A 303 -20.71 2.56 -14.12
N ALA A 304 -21.06 3.68 -13.49
CA ALA A 304 -20.43 4.98 -13.76
C ALA A 304 -18.94 4.96 -13.42
N CYS A 305 -18.55 4.41 -12.26
CA CYS A 305 -17.14 4.30 -11.86
C CYS A 305 -16.34 3.40 -12.82
N LEU A 306 -16.93 2.32 -13.32
CA LEU A 306 -16.29 1.46 -14.33
C LEU A 306 -16.06 2.21 -15.64
N VAL A 307 -17.04 2.99 -16.11
CA VAL A 307 -16.89 3.83 -17.31
C VAL A 307 -15.81 4.89 -17.10
N ILE A 308 -15.79 5.55 -15.94
CA ILE A 308 -14.75 6.54 -15.60
C ILE A 308 -13.36 5.88 -15.54
N TYR A 309 -13.26 4.67 -14.99
CA TYR A 309 -12.01 3.92 -14.96
C TYR A 309 -11.47 3.63 -16.37
N LEU A 310 -12.34 3.11 -17.25
CA LEU A 310 -11.98 2.76 -18.62
C LEU A 310 -11.63 4.01 -19.44
N LEU A 311 -12.47 5.05 -19.37
CA LEU A 311 -12.22 6.31 -20.07
C LEU A 311 -10.96 7.03 -19.54
N GLY A 312 -10.69 6.98 -18.23
CA GLY A 312 -9.51 7.62 -17.64
C GLY A 312 -8.18 7.00 -18.10
N HIS A 313 -8.17 5.71 -18.44
CA HIS A 313 -6.98 5.05 -19.03
C HIS A 313 -6.90 5.25 -20.55
N LEU A 314 -8.04 5.34 -21.23
CA LEU A 314 -8.07 5.44 -22.69
C LEU A 314 -8.01 6.87 -23.23
N ALA A 315 -8.40 7.88 -22.44
CA ALA A 315 -8.50 9.27 -22.89
C ALA A 315 -7.20 9.82 -23.53
N PRO A 316 -5.99 9.60 -22.94
CA PRO A 316 -4.74 10.06 -23.57
C PRO A 316 -4.46 9.38 -24.91
N ILE A 317 -4.75 8.07 -25.01
CA ILE A 317 -4.58 7.33 -26.26
C ILE A 317 -5.57 7.85 -27.32
N MET A 318 -6.79 8.19 -26.91
CA MET A 318 -7.77 8.76 -27.81
C MET A 318 -7.34 10.15 -28.31
N THR A 319 -6.77 11.02 -27.48
CA THR A 319 -6.32 12.35 -27.93
C THR A 319 -5.14 12.28 -28.91
N GLU A 320 -4.22 11.32 -28.72
CA GLU A 320 -3.12 11.07 -29.66
C GLU A 320 -3.60 10.53 -31.02
N VAL A 321 -4.49 9.54 -31.02
CA VAL A 321 -4.94 8.88 -32.28
C VAL A 321 -5.97 9.72 -33.04
N SER A 322 -6.75 10.55 -32.35
CA SER A 322 -7.86 11.32 -32.93
C SER A 322 -7.47 12.60 -33.64
N GLN A 323 -6.18 12.95 -33.73
CA GLN A 323 -5.69 14.19 -34.36
C GLN A 323 -6.21 14.41 -35.80
N ARG A 324 -6.64 13.35 -36.48
CA ARG A 324 -7.15 13.40 -37.87
C ARG A 324 -8.64 13.73 -37.99
N LEU A 325 -9.44 13.58 -36.92
CA LEU A 325 -10.89 13.82 -36.93
C LEU A 325 -11.27 14.87 -35.86
N PRO A 326 -11.60 16.11 -36.25
CA PRO A 326 -11.80 17.21 -35.29
C PRO A 326 -12.87 16.93 -34.23
N LEU A 327 -13.96 16.26 -34.61
CA LEU A 327 -15.05 15.92 -33.68
C LEU A 327 -14.58 14.91 -32.61
N VAL A 328 -13.86 13.86 -33.02
CA VAL A 328 -13.37 12.84 -32.10
C VAL A 328 -12.31 13.44 -31.16
N HIS A 329 -11.46 14.31 -31.70
CA HIS A 329 -10.45 15.01 -30.90
C HIS A 329 -11.06 15.94 -29.86
N PHE A 330 -12.12 16.66 -30.20
CA PHE A 330 -12.86 17.49 -29.25
C PHE A 330 -13.43 16.68 -28.08
N PHE A 331 -14.10 15.55 -28.35
CA PHE A 331 -14.63 14.69 -27.28
C PHE A 331 -13.52 14.05 -26.44
N ALA A 332 -12.39 13.68 -27.06
CA ALA A 332 -11.25 13.15 -26.34
C ALA A 332 -10.64 14.19 -25.38
N GLN A 333 -10.47 15.43 -25.82
CA GLN A 333 -10.05 16.55 -24.96
C GLN A 333 -11.05 16.84 -23.84
N LEU A 334 -12.35 16.76 -24.13
CA LEU A 334 -13.41 16.96 -23.13
C LEU A 334 -13.33 15.88 -22.04
N PHE A 335 -13.12 14.62 -22.42
CA PHE A 335 -12.96 13.54 -21.45
C PHE A 335 -11.67 13.68 -20.65
N GLU A 336 -10.56 14.06 -21.28
CA GLU A 336 -9.29 14.31 -20.58
C GLU A 336 -9.38 15.46 -19.58
N LEU A 337 -10.20 16.48 -19.87
CA LEU A 337 -10.46 17.60 -18.97
C LEU A 337 -11.39 17.23 -17.79
N LEU A 338 -12.47 16.49 -18.08
CA LEU A 338 -13.51 16.19 -17.08
C LEU A 338 -13.18 14.99 -16.18
N LEU A 339 -12.50 13.98 -16.73
CA LEU A 339 -12.21 12.75 -16.02
C LEU A 339 -10.81 12.81 -15.39
N PRO A 340 -10.58 12.09 -14.29
CA PRO A 340 -9.22 11.92 -13.78
C PRO A 340 -8.40 11.21 -14.86
N GLY A 341 -7.23 11.78 -15.20
CA GLY A 341 -6.28 11.17 -16.12
C GLY A 341 -5.58 9.99 -15.45
N LEU A 342 -6.29 8.85 -15.35
CA LEU A 342 -5.84 7.69 -14.60
C LEU A 342 -4.57 7.06 -15.19
N ALA A 343 -4.32 7.24 -16.48
CA ALA A 343 -3.06 6.86 -17.11
C ALA A 343 -1.82 7.52 -16.47
N ASN A 344 -1.96 8.69 -15.83
CA ASN A 344 -0.85 9.32 -15.10
C ASN A 344 -0.45 8.54 -13.85
N PHE A 345 -1.33 7.66 -13.35
CA PHE A 345 -1.05 6.75 -12.26
C PHE A 345 -0.44 5.43 -12.74
N ASP A 346 -0.24 5.24 -14.04
CA ASP A 346 0.38 4.02 -14.53
C ASP A 346 1.88 3.99 -14.21
N VAL A 347 2.28 2.97 -13.45
CA VAL A 347 3.64 2.77 -12.97
C VAL A 347 4.54 2.17 -14.07
N SER A 348 3.95 1.57 -15.11
CA SER A 348 4.66 0.94 -16.24
C SER A 348 5.63 1.90 -16.93
N SER A 349 5.22 3.17 -17.09
CA SER A 349 6.03 4.20 -17.77
C SER A 349 7.35 4.55 -17.05
N ALA A 350 7.45 4.25 -15.75
CA ALA A 350 8.61 4.53 -14.92
C ALA A 350 9.48 3.30 -14.62
N ILE A 351 8.87 2.10 -14.57
CA ILE A 351 9.56 0.83 -14.27
C ILE A 351 10.23 0.23 -15.51
N ILE A 352 9.67 0.46 -16.71
CA ILE A 352 10.11 -0.18 -17.96
C ILE A 352 11.31 0.53 -18.60
N ARG A 353 11.63 1.78 -18.20
CA ARG A 353 12.73 2.53 -18.82
C ARG A 353 14.07 1.88 -18.47
N ASP A 354 14.84 1.51 -19.51
CA ASP A 354 16.23 1.02 -19.43
C ASP A 354 17.24 2.02 -18.84
N VAL A 355 16.76 3.17 -18.38
CA VAL A 355 17.59 4.22 -17.78
C VAL A 355 17.32 4.20 -16.29
N PRO A 356 18.34 3.96 -15.44
CA PRO A 356 18.19 4.12 -14.00
C PRO A 356 17.76 5.57 -13.75
N LEU A 357 16.49 5.75 -13.38
CA LEU A 357 15.99 7.07 -13.02
C LEU A 357 16.77 7.52 -11.78
N ASP A 358 17.41 8.68 -11.90
CA ASP A 358 17.98 9.39 -10.76
C ASP A 358 16.94 9.40 -9.62
N PRO A 359 17.25 8.84 -8.43
CA PRO A 359 16.29 8.71 -7.33
C PRO A 359 15.58 10.04 -7.00
N ALA A 360 16.28 11.17 -7.16
CA ALA A 360 15.71 12.49 -6.95
C ALA A 360 14.63 12.86 -7.99
N ARG A 361 14.85 12.52 -9.27
CA ARG A 361 13.88 12.77 -10.35
C ARG A 361 12.65 11.90 -10.19
N TYR A 362 12.84 10.62 -9.83
CA TYR A 362 11.73 9.72 -9.62
C TYR A 362 10.88 10.13 -8.42
N ALA A 363 11.51 10.52 -7.31
CA ALA A 363 10.81 11.07 -6.15
C ALA A 363 10.02 12.34 -6.50
N THR A 364 10.58 13.23 -7.33
CA THR A 364 9.88 14.45 -7.79
C THR A 364 8.67 14.10 -8.66
N TYR A 365 8.80 13.13 -9.57
CA TYR A 365 7.69 12.63 -10.38
C TYR A 365 6.57 12.06 -9.50
N THR A 366 6.91 11.17 -8.56
CA THR A 366 5.96 10.59 -7.61
C THR A 366 5.25 11.65 -6.78
N LEU A 367 5.97 12.67 -6.32
CA LEU A 367 5.38 13.79 -5.57
C LEU A 367 4.38 14.58 -6.43
N ASN A 368 4.71 14.89 -7.68
CA ASN A 368 3.82 15.60 -8.58
C ASN A 368 2.53 14.80 -8.85
N VAL A 369 2.65 13.50 -9.08
CA VAL A 369 1.50 12.61 -9.29
C VAL A 369 0.65 12.48 -8.02
N ALA A 370 1.28 12.39 -6.84
CA ALA A 370 0.58 12.37 -5.56
C ALA A 370 -0.19 13.69 -5.31
N LEU A 371 0.40 14.84 -5.63
CA LEU A 371 -0.29 16.13 -5.56
C LEU A 371 -1.47 16.19 -6.53
N TYR A 372 -1.29 15.71 -7.77
CA TYR A 372 -2.37 15.58 -8.74
C TYR A 372 -3.52 14.73 -8.17
N ALA A 373 -3.24 13.55 -7.59
CA ALA A 373 -4.26 12.72 -6.93
C ALA A 373 -4.99 13.49 -5.82
N LEU A 374 -4.25 14.14 -4.91
CA LEU A 374 -4.84 14.89 -3.80
C LEU A 374 -5.75 16.03 -4.27
N THR A 375 -5.35 16.76 -5.32
CA THR A 375 -6.17 17.84 -5.89
C THR A 375 -7.48 17.31 -6.50
N TYR A 376 -7.43 16.25 -7.30
CA TYR A 376 -8.63 15.63 -7.87
C TYR A 376 -9.53 15.02 -6.81
N THR A 377 -8.95 14.37 -5.80
CA THR A 377 -9.68 13.87 -4.63
C THR A 377 -10.38 14.99 -3.89
N ALA A 378 -9.73 16.13 -3.67
CA ALA A 378 -10.34 17.28 -3.03
C ALA A 378 -11.51 17.84 -3.86
N ILE A 379 -11.34 17.97 -5.18
CA ILE A 379 -12.40 18.43 -6.09
C ILE A 379 -13.60 17.47 -6.05
N ALA A 380 -13.36 16.16 -6.16
CA ALA A 380 -14.42 15.15 -6.11
C ALA A 380 -15.16 15.15 -4.77
N MET A 381 -14.43 15.24 -3.65
CA MET A 381 -15.05 15.30 -2.32
C MET A 381 -15.84 16.60 -2.09
N LEU A 382 -15.35 17.74 -2.59
CA LEU A 382 -16.10 19.00 -2.55
C LEU A 382 -17.40 18.89 -3.35
N ALA A 383 -17.34 18.32 -4.56
CA ALA A 383 -18.54 18.05 -5.36
C ALA A 383 -19.53 17.12 -4.63
N GLY A 384 -19.02 16.04 -4.01
CA GLY A 384 -19.83 15.14 -3.19
C GLY A 384 -20.50 15.83 -2.00
N LEU A 385 -19.80 16.75 -1.32
CA LEU A 385 -20.36 17.52 -0.21
C LEU A 385 -21.48 18.45 -0.67
N ILE A 386 -21.28 19.17 -1.78
CA ILE A 386 -22.30 20.06 -2.37
C ILE A 386 -23.55 19.24 -2.75
N LEU A 387 -23.35 18.13 -3.47
CA LEU A 387 -24.44 17.24 -3.89
C LEU A 387 -25.22 16.67 -2.71
N PHE A 388 -24.57 16.44 -1.57
CA PHE A 388 -25.17 15.90 -0.35
C PHE A 388 -25.90 16.96 0.49
N GLU A 389 -25.45 18.21 0.48
CA GLU A 389 -26.16 19.32 1.14
C GLU A 389 -27.51 19.58 0.45
N ASP A 390 -27.52 19.57 -0.88
CA ASP A 390 -28.72 19.80 -1.71
C ASP A 390 -29.70 18.61 -1.75
N ARG A 391 -29.38 17.49 -1.08
CA ARG A 391 -30.27 16.32 -1.03
C ARG A 391 -31.21 16.49 0.16
N ASP A 392 -32.51 16.64 -0.12
CA ASP A 392 -33.56 16.60 0.90
C ASP A 392 -33.61 15.19 1.48
N VAL A 393 -33.00 15.01 2.65
CA VAL A 393 -32.99 13.75 3.41
C VAL A 393 -34.17 13.68 4.40
N ALA A 394 -35.20 14.50 4.18
CA ALA A 394 -36.39 14.63 5.04
C ALA A 394 -37.50 13.65 4.65
#